data_AF-A0A963RL96-F1
#
_entry.id   AF-A0A963RL96-F1
#
_cell.length_a   1.000
_cell.length_b   1.000
_cell.length_c   1.000
_cell.angle_alpha   90.00
_cell.angle_beta   90.00
_cell.angle_gamma   90.00
#
_symmetry.space_group_name_H-M   'P 1'
#
loop_
_entity.id
_entity.type
_entity.pdbx_description
1 polymer ?
#
loop_
_entity_poly.entity_id
_entity_poly.type
_entity_poly.pdbx_seq_one_letter_code
_entity_poly.pdbx_strand_id
1 'polypeptide(L)'
;MAQNWTPESWKQDRFVAKHLPKYEDAAALAEAERTLAGFPPLVFAGEARNLKADLAEVAAGRAFLVQGGDCAESFAEFGPNNIRDTFRVILQMAAVLTFASKLPVVKVGRMAGQFAKPRSSDTETQGDVTLPSYFGDNVNGIEFSPESRTNDPQRMLRAYSQSAATLNLLRA
;
A
#
# COMPACT_ATOMS: atom_id res chain seq x y z
N MET A 1 -15.18 -0.28 27.22
CA MET A 1 -14.81 1.13 26.98
C MET A 1 -13.70 1.15 25.96
N ALA A 2 -13.82 1.95 24.89
CA ALA A 2 -12.71 2.15 23.96
C ALA A 2 -11.53 2.69 24.78
N GLN A 3 -10.39 2.01 24.75
CA GLN A 3 -9.16 2.53 25.34
C GLN A 3 -8.79 3.85 24.66
N ASN A 4 -8.01 4.71 25.34
CA ASN A 4 -7.46 5.92 24.74
C ASN A 4 -6.53 5.57 23.57
N TRP A 5 -7.10 5.41 22.38
CA TRP A 5 -6.37 5.09 21.16
C TRP A 5 -5.63 6.32 20.65
N THR A 6 -4.39 6.11 20.24
CA THR A 6 -3.54 7.10 19.55
C THR A 6 -2.85 6.44 18.36
N PRO A 7 -2.38 7.21 17.36
CA PRO A 7 -1.60 6.66 16.24
C PRO A 7 -0.37 5.85 16.67
N GLU A 8 0.21 6.13 17.85
CA GLU A 8 1.38 5.43 18.39
C GLU A 8 1.03 4.20 19.24
N SER A 9 -0.26 3.94 19.49
CA SER A 9 -0.68 2.86 20.41
C SER A 9 -0.18 1.47 19.98
N TRP A 10 0.05 1.24 18.68
CA TRP A 10 0.54 -0.04 18.16
C TRP A 10 1.98 -0.36 18.57
N LYS A 11 2.78 0.65 18.97
CA LYS A 11 4.17 0.49 19.41
C LYS A 11 4.31 0.03 20.87
N GLN A 12 3.21 -0.02 21.62
CA GLN A 12 3.22 -0.38 23.04
C GLN A 12 3.49 -1.88 23.23
N ASP A 13 4.28 -2.24 24.25
CA ASP A 13 4.73 -3.62 24.55
C ASP A 13 3.60 -4.66 24.69
N ARG A 14 2.38 -4.21 24.97
CA ARG A 14 1.19 -5.08 25.05
C ARG A 14 0.68 -5.59 23.70
N PHE A 15 1.20 -5.06 22.58
CA PHE A 15 0.87 -5.49 21.23
C PHE A 15 2.09 -6.12 20.56
N VAL A 16 1.84 -7.09 19.68
CA VAL A 16 2.89 -7.75 18.87
C VAL A 16 2.67 -7.40 17.41
N ALA A 17 3.56 -6.58 16.85
CA ALA A 17 3.56 -6.24 15.43
C ALA A 17 4.55 -7.14 14.67
N LYS A 18 4.04 -7.91 13.69
CA LYS A 18 4.83 -8.83 12.85
C LYS A 18 5.18 -8.18 11.51
N HIS A 19 6.20 -8.70 10.84
CA HIS A 19 6.65 -8.26 9.51
C HIS A 19 7.10 -6.80 9.43
N LEU A 20 7.59 -6.24 10.55
CA LEU A 20 8.21 -4.93 10.55
C LEU A 20 9.66 -5.05 10.05
N PRO A 21 10.08 -4.19 9.11
CA PRO A 21 11.47 -4.13 8.71
C PRO A 21 12.33 -3.61 9.86
N LYS A 22 13.57 -4.11 9.94
CA LYS A 22 14.59 -3.57 10.83
C LYS A 22 15.43 -2.56 10.04
N TYR A 23 15.33 -1.29 10.41
CA TYR A 23 16.21 -0.24 9.90
C TYR A 23 17.44 -0.12 10.81
N GLU A 24 18.63 -0.02 10.21
CA GLU A 24 19.88 0.05 10.98
C GLU A 24 20.10 1.43 11.60
N ASP A 25 19.71 2.49 10.89
CA ASP A 25 19.81 3.87 11.34
C ASP A 25 18.45 4.39 11.83
N ALA A 26 18.29 4.42 13.16
CA ALA A 26 17.09 4.94 13.81
C ALA A 26 16.89 6.46 13.61
N ALA A 27 17.98 7.23 13.44
CA ALA A 27 17.89 8.66 13.21
C ALA A 27 17.40 8.95 11.77
N ALA A 28 17.91 8.21 10.79
CA ALA A 28 17.42 8.29 9.40
C ALA A 28 15.94 7.88 9.29
N LEU A 29 15.52 6.85 10.02
CA LEU A 29 14.11 6.47 10.09
C LEU A 29 13.24 7.60 10.68
N ALA A 30 13.64 8.16 11.82
CA ALA A 30 12.91 9.24 12.47
C ALA A 30 12.83 10.51 11.59
N GLU A 31 13.86 10.80 10.80
CA GLU A 31 13.85 11.89 9.82
C GLU A 31 12.83 11.65 8.70
N ALA A 32 12.79 10.44 8.14
CA ALA A 32 11.84 10.08 7.10
C ALA A 32 10.39 10.14 7.63
N GLU A 33 10.13 9.62 8.83
CA GLU A 33 8.82 9.70 9.50
C GLU A 33 8.37 11.14 9.71
N ARG A 34 9.26 12.01 10.21
CA ARG A 34 8.95 13.44 10.43
C ARG A 34 8.65 14.16 9.12
N THR A 35 9.40 13.84 8.07
CA THR A 35 9.18 14.39 6.73
C THR A 35 7.82 13.98 6.17
N LEU A 36 7.47 12.69 6.24
CA LEU A 36 6.16 12.18 5.81
C LEU A 36 5.00 12.82 6.59
N ALA A 37 5.17 13.03 7.89
CA ALA A 37 4.16 13.67 8.72
C ALA A 37 3.87 15.13 8.29
N GLY A 38 4.82 15.78 7.62
CA GLY A 38 4.65 17.12 7.05
C GLY A 38 4.03 17.14 5.65
N PHE A 39 3.88 15.99 4.99
CA PHE A 39 3.30 15.91 3.65
C PHE A 39 1.76 15.96 3.66
N PRO A 40 1.13 16.48 2.60
CA PRO A 40 -0.32 16.41 2.43
C PRO A 40 -0.84 14.97 2.48
N PRO A 41 -2.07 14.74 2.97
CA PRO A 41 -2.67 13.41 2.93
C PRO A 41 -3.02 13.03 1.48
N LEU A 42 -2.95 11.73 1.18
CA LEU A 42 -3.38 11.19 -0.12
C LEU A 42 -4.91 11.20 -0.30
N VAL A 43 -5.65 11.08 0.80
CA VAL A 43 -7.13 11.06 0.80
C VAL A 43 -7.69 11.97 1.87
N PHE A 44 -8.86 12.53 1.63
CA PHE A 44 -9.60 13.30 2.61
C PHE A 44 -10.48 12.40 3.49
N ALA A 45 -10.67 12.79 4.75
CA ALA A 45 -11.51 12.03 5.68
C ALA A 45 -12.97 11.87 5.19
N GLY A 46 -13.48 12.80 4.37
CA GLY A 46 -14.79 12.69 3.73
C GLY A 46 -14.88 11.51 2.77
N GLU A 47 -13.83 11.24 2.00
CA GLU A 47 -13.78 10.13 1.04
C GLU A 47 -13.80 8.78 1.74
N ALA A 48 -13.07 8.65 2.84
CA ALA A 48 -13.10 7.46 3.68
C ALA A 48 -14.48 7.22 4.32
N ARG A 49 -15.19 8.28 4.72
CA ARG A 49 -16.57 8.17 5.21
C ARG A 49 -17.55 7.75 4.12
N ASN A 50 -17.40 8.28 2.91
CA ASN A 50 -18.21 7.89 1.76
C ASN A 50 -18.00 6.41 1.42
N LEU A 51 -16.74 5.96 1.32
CA LEU A 51 -16.43 4.55 1.10
C LEU A 51 -17.00 3.66 2.20
N LYS A 52 -16.95 4.07 3.47
CA LYS A 52 -17.56 3.33 4.57
C LYS A 52 -19.07 3.18 4.40
N ALA A 53 -19.78 4.22 3.93
CA ALA A 53 -21.20 4.14 3.64
C ALA A 53 -21.48 3.18 2.48
N ASP A 54 -20.71 3.27 1.40
CA ASP A 54 -20.83 2.38 0.24
C ASP A 54 -20.58 0.90 0.62
N LEU A 55 -19.58 0.63 1.47
CA LEU A 55 -19.31 -0.71 1.99
C LEU A 55 -20.40 -1.22 2.93
N ALA A 56 -21.15 -0.33 3.60
CA ALA A 56 -22.32 -0.74 4.39
C ALA A 56 -23.45 -1.25 3.47
N GLU A 57 -23.63 -0.65 2.29
CA GLU A 57 -24.56 -1.16 1.28
C GLU A 57 -24.13 -2.54 0.77
N VAL A 58 -22.82 -2.76 0.56
CA VAL A 58 -22.28 -4.08 0.19
C VAL A 58 -22.56 -5.11 1.28
N ALA A 59 -22.27 -4.78 2.54
CA ALA A 59 -22.50 -5.67 3.68
C ALA A 59 -23.98 -6.02 3.86
N ALA A 60 -24.89 -5.12 3.47
CA ALA A 60 -26.32 -5.33 3.51
C ALA A 60 -26.88 -6.04 2.26
N GLY A 61 -26.03 -6.50 1.33
CA GLY A 61 -26.43 -7.18 0.10
C GLY A 61 -27.08 -6.27 -0.95
N ARG A 62 -26.91 -4.94 -0.83
CA ARG A 62 -27.48 -3.93 -1.75
C ARG A 62 -26.48 -3.40 -2.76
N ALA A 63 -25.22 -3.80 -2.67
CA ALA A 63 -24.15 -3.49 -3.61
C ALA A 63 -23.13 -4.65 -3.66
N PHE A 64 -22.21 -4.61 -4.62
CA PHE A 64 -21.12 -5.57 -4.76
C PHE A 64 -19.77 -4.85 -4.71
N LEU A 65 -18.74 -5.46 -4.11
CA LEU A 65 -17.38 -4.90 -4.08
C LEU A 65 -16.49 -5.57 -5.12
N VAL A 66 -15.84 -4.77 -5.96
CA VAL A 66 -14.71 -5.20 -6.79
C VAL A 66 -13.46 -4.52 -6.28
N GLN A 67 -12.49 -5.34 -5.85
CA GLN A 67 -11.17 -4.88 -5.47
C GLN A 67 -10.11 -5.59 -6.32
N GLY A 68 -9.27 -4.82 -7.00
CA GLY A 68 -8.28 -5.35 -7.94
C GLY A 68 -7.14 -4.38 -8.19
N GLY A 69 -6.03 -4.88 -8.71
CA GLY A 69 -4.81 -4.12 -8.96
C GLY A 69 -3.57 -4.97 -8.68
N ASP A 70 -2.42 -4.31 -8.53
CA ASP A 70 -1.14 -4.98 -8.50
C ASP A 70 -0.94 -5.83 -7.25
N CYS A 71 -0.13 -6.88 -7.41
CA CYS A 71 0.34 -7.65 -6.27
C CYS A 71 1.24 -6.75 -5.40
N ALA A 72 2.35 -6.28 -5.96
CA ALA A 72 3.21 -5.24 -5.41
C ALA A 72 3.35 -4.15 -6.48
N GLU A 73 3.12 -2.90 -6.12
CA GLU A 73 3.57 -1.80 -6.98
C GLU A 73 5.11 -1.74 -6.92
N SER A 74 5.73 -1.55 -8.08
CA SER A 74 7.18 -1.43 -8.23
C SER A 74 7.55 -0.02 -8.71
N PHE A 75 8.61 0.53 -8.13
CA PHE A 75 9.15 1.83 -8.51
C PHE A 75 9.67 1.83 -9.95
N ALA A 76 10.09 0.67 -10.47
CA ALA A 76 10.59 0.51 -11.84
C ALA A 76 9.45 0.43 -12.86
N GLU A 77 8.27 -0.07 -12.46
CA GLU A 77 7.10 -0.22 -13.33
C GLU A 77 6.14 0.98 -13.26
N PHE A 78 6.61 2.10 -12.71
CA PHE A 78 5.87 3.35 -12.59
C PHE A 78 5.71 4.03 -13.96
N GLY A 79 4.66 3.63 -14.70
CA GLY A 79 4.31 4.18 -16.00
C GLY A 79 2.83 4.53 -16.10
N PRO A 80 2.46 5.66 -16.73
CA PRO A 80 1.07 6.09 -16.84
C PRO A 80 0.19 5.09 -17.62
N ASN A 81 0.78 4.35 -18.56
CA ASN A 81 0.07 3.30 -19.30
C ASN A 81 -0.34 2.15 -18.39
N ASN A 82 0.54 1.69 -17.49
CA ASN A 82 0.23 0.61 -16.55
C ASN A 82 -0.92 1.01 -15.62
N ILE A 83 -0.85 2.20 -15.04
CA ILE A 83 -1.90 2.74 -14.17
C ILE A 83 -3.24 2.79 -14.91
N ARG A 84 -3.25 3.35 -16.13
CA ARG A 84 -4.44 3.46 -16.97
C ARG A 84 -5.01 2.09 -17.33
N ASP A 85 -4.17 1.16 -17.73
CA ASP A 85 -4.61 -0.13 -18.26
C ASP A 85 -5.14 -1.02 -17.11
N THR A 86 -4.51 -1.02 -15.94
CA THR A 86 -5.05 -1.64 -14.72
C THR A 86 -6.39 -1.02 -14.32
N PHE A 87 -6.50 0.31 -14.34
CA PHE A 87 -7.75 1.00 -14.03
C PHE A 87 -8.86 0.64 -15.02
N ARG A 88 -8.56 0.55 -16.32
CA ARG A 88 -9.50 0.13 -17.37
C ARG A 88 -10.05 -1.28 -17.12
N VAL A 89 -9.19 -2.22 -16.73
CA VAL A 89 -9.63 -3.59 -16.40
C VAL A 89 -10.62 -3.58 -15.23
N ILE A 90 -10.34 -2.82 -14.17
CA ILE A 90 -11.24 -2.69 -13.02
C ILE A 90 -12.60 -2.11 -13.46
N LEU A 91 -12.61 -1.08 -14.32
CA LEU A 91 -13.83 -0.48 -14.85
C LEU A 91 -14.63 -1.46 -15.73
N GLN A 92 -13.95 -2.23 -16.58
CA GLN A 92 -14.59 -3.26 -17.42
C GLN A 92 -15.25 -4.34 -16.56
N MET A 93 -14.55 -4.86 -15.55
CA MET A 93 -15.12 -5.83 -14.60
C MET A 93 -16.32 -5.24 -13.88
N ALA A 94 -16.22 -4.00 -13.40
CA ALA A 94 -17.30 -3.34 -12.69
C ALA A 94 -18.55 -3.14 -13.57
N ALA A 95 -18.38 -2.80 -14.86
CA ALA A 95 -19.48 -2.67 -15.80
C ALA A 95 -20.21 -4.00 -16.02
N VAL A 96 -19.46 -5.08 -16.25
CA VAL A 96 -20.02 -6.43 -16.42
C VAL A 96 -20.77 -6.88 -15.15
N LEU A 97 -20.16 -6.70 -13.98
CA LEU A 97 -20.76 -7.09 -12.71
C LEU A 97 -21.99 -6.27 -12.35
N THR A 98 -22.01 -4.97 -12.68
CA THR A 98 -23.18 -4.11 -12.47
C THR A 98 -24.37 -4.64 -13.29
N PHE A 99 -24.13 -4.98 -14.57
CA PHE A 99 -25.16 -5.52 -15.44
C PHE A 99 -25.65 -6.89 -14.98
N ALA A 100 -24.73 -7.82 -14.68
CA ALA A 100 -25.07 -9.19 -14.31
C ALA A 100 -25.77 -9.30 -12.95
N SER A 101 -25.31 -8.53 -11.95
CA SER A 101 -25.88 -8.56 -10.59
C SER A 101 -27.13 -7.70 -10.44
N LYS A 102 -27.34 -6.72 -11.34
CA LYS A 102 -28.35 -5.65 -11.19
C LYS A 102 -28.18 -4.84 -9.89
N LEU A 103 -26.98 -4.83 -9.32
CA LEU A 103 -26.62 -4.08 -8.13
C LEU A 103 -25.55 -3.05 -8.46
N PRO A 104 -25.49 -1.92 -7.72
CA PRO A 104 -24.33 -1.04 -7.72
C PRO A 104 -23.04 -1.78 -7.40
N VAL A 105 -21.94 -1.41 -8.05
CA VAL A 105 -20.60 -1.97 -7.79
C VAL A 105 -19.67 -0.90 -7.21
N VAL A 106 -19.18 -1.12 -5.99
CA VAL A 106 -18.11 -0.35 -5.35
C VAL A 106 -16.76 -0.80 -5.91
N LYS A 107 -15.92 0.16 -6.30
CA LYS A 107 -14.66 -0.09 -7.02
C LYS A 107 -13.49 0.35 -6.13
N VAL A 108 -12.57 -0.57 -5.82
CA VAL A 108 -11.39 -0.29 -4.99
C VAL A 108 -10.12 -0.76 -5.71
N GLY A 109 -9.20 0.16 -5.98
CA GLY A 109 -7.90 -0.16 -6.56
C GLY A 109 -6.90 -0.64 -5.51
N ARG A 110 -6.14 -1.70 -5.81
CA ARG A 110 -4.86 -2.01 -5.17
C ARG A 110 -3.76 -1.22 -5.89
N MET A 111 -3.76 0.09 -5.67
CA MET A 111 -2.94 1.07 -6.39
C MET A 111 -2.63 2.24 -5.46
N ALA A 112 -1.58 3.02 -5.76
CA ALA A 112 -1.16 4.19 -5.00
C ALA A 112 -0.79 3.89 -3.53
N GLY A 113 -0.09 2.78 -3.26
CA GLY A 113 0.45 2.49 -1.93
C GLY A 113 0.82 1.03 -1.64
N GLN A 114 0.64 0.11 -2.58
CA GLN A 114 0.85 -1.33 -2.42
C GLN A 114 2.34 -1.72 -2.55
N PHE A 115 3.24 -0.97 -1.89
CA PHE A 115 4.69 -1.09 -2.03
C PHE A 115 5.38 -1.96 -0.97
N ALA A 116 4.65 -2.47 0.03
CA ALA A 116 5.20 -3.33 1.09
C ALA A 116 4.64 -4.76 1.01
N LYS A 117 5.47 -5.75 1.37
CA LYS A 117 5.16 -7.18 1.30
C LYS A 117 5.58 -7.93 2.56
N PRO A 118 4.67 -8.67 3.21
CA PRO A 118 5.07 -9.59 4.25
C PRO A 118 5.85 -10.75 3.63
N ARG A 119 6.78 -11.31 4.41
CA ARG A 119 7.58 -12.47 4.03
C ARG A 119 7.49 -13.54 5.11
N SER A 120 7.53 -14.80 4.69
CA SER A 120 7.56 -15.95 5.60
C SER A 120 8.93 -16.12 6.28
N SER A 121 9.98 -15.55 5.70
CA SER A 121 11.34 -15.55 6.22
C SER A 121 11.93 -14.16 6.10
N ASP A 122 12.66 -13.71 7.12
CA ASP A 122 13.34 -12.41 7.13
C ASP A 122 14.58 -12.40 6.22
N THR A 123 15.09 -13.59 5.87
CA THR A 123 16.24 -13.76 4.99
C THR A 123 15.94 -14.64 3.80
N GLU A 124 16.73 -14.44 2.75
CA GLU A 124 16.75 -15.20 1.51
C GLU A 124 18.21 -15.62 1.24
N THR A 125 18.42 -16.91 0.98
CA THR A 125 19.74 -17.49 0.68
C THR A 125 19.78 -17.92 -0.78
N GLN A 126 20.77 -17.45 -1.52
CA GLN A 126 21.07 -17.93 -2.88
C GLN A 126 22.53 -18.36 -2.94
N GLY A 127 22.77 -19.66 -3.17
CA GLY A 127 24.09 -20.26 -3.02
C GLY A 127 24.62 -20.09 -1.60
N ASP A 128 25.81 -19.53 -1.45
CA ASP A 128 26.48 -19.32 -0.16
C ASP A 128 26.17 -17.95 0.47
N VAL A 129 25.38 -17.11 -0.19
CA VAL A 129 25.07 -15.74 0.25
C VAL A 129 23.67 -15.70 0.86
N THR A 130 23.57 -15.16 2.07
CA THR A 130 22.30 -14.90 2.76
C THR A 130 22.11 -13.41 2.95
N LEU A 131 21.00 -12.87 2.45
CA LEU A 131 20.63 -11.46 2.55
C LEU A 131 19.24 -11.30 3.17
N PRO A 132 18.85 -10.10 3.61
CA PRO A 132 17.45 -9.82 3.93
C PRO A 132 16.54 -10.16 2.74
N SER A 133 15.36 -10.67 3.03
CA SER A 133 14.30 -10.85 2.04
C SER A 133 13.92 -9.50 1.42
N TYR A 134 13.48 -9.50 0.16
CA TYR A 134 12.82 -8.34 -0.43
C TYR A 134 11.45 -8.12 0.24
N PHE A 135 11.27 -6.98 0.90
CA PHE A 135 10.05 -6.63 1.66
C PHE A 135 9.13 -5.67 0.89
N GLY A 136 9.38 -5.47 -0.40
CA GLY A 136 8.69 -4.48 -1.21
C GLY A 136 9.46 -3.17 -1.31
N ASP A 137 9.22 -2.44 -2.39
CA ASP A 137 9.96 -1.23 -2.75
C ASP A 137 9.90 -0.12 -1.71
N ASN A 138 8.89 -0.13 -0.83
CA ASN A 138 8.79 0.79 0.31
C ASN A 138 9.88 0.60 1.36
N VAL A 139 10.56 -0.56 1.34
CA VAL A 139 11.49 -1.00 2.38
C VAL A 139 12.89 -1.20 1.81
N ASN A 140 13.04 -2.05 0.81
CA ASN A 140 14.32 -2.37 0.17
C ASN A 140 14.12 -2.71 -1.32
N GLY A 141 15.19 -2.98 -2.06
CA GLY A 141 15.14 -3.29 -3.49
C GLY A 141 15.08 -4.79 -3.78
N ILE A 142 14.63 -5.12 -5.00
CA ILE A 142 14.38 -6.50 -5.41
C ILE A 142 15.67 -7.25 -5.75
N GLU A 143 16.69 -6.53 -6.21
CA GLU A 143 17.97 -7.10 -6.63
C GLU A 143 18.64 -7.84 -5.46
N PHE A 144 19.22 -9.01 -5.75
CA PHE A 144 19.90 -9.82 -4.73
C PHE A 144 21.34 -9.34 -4.51
N SER A 145 21.48 -8.12 -3.97
CA SER A 145 22.78 -7.56 -3.55
C SER A 145 22.68 -7.00 -2.13
N PRO A 146 23.79 -6.95 -1.37
CA PRO A 146 23.79 -6.35 -0.04
C PRO A 146 23.22 -4.93 -0.02
N GLU A 147 23.61 -4.10 -0.99
CA GLU A 147 23.21 -2.69 -1.08
C GLU A 147 21.71 -2.56 -1.37
N SER A 148 21.18 -3.39 -2.27
CA SER A 148 19.75 -3.33 -2.63
C SER A 148 18.87 -3.88 -1.49
N ARG A 149 19.31 -4.92 -0.79
CA ARG A 149 18.54 -5.57 0.29
C ARG A 149 18.59 -4.84 1.63
N THR A 150 19.48 -3.86 1.81
CA THR A 150 19.47 -2.97 2.98
C THR A 150 18.18 -2.17 3.05
N ASN A 151 17.52 -2.20 4.20
CA ASN A 151 16.29 -1.46 4.43
C ASN A 151 16.60 0.04 4.48
N ASP A 152 15.99 0.82 3.59
CA ASP A 152 16.22 2.25 3.43
C ASP A 152 14.93 3.05 3.72
N PRO A 153 14.90 3.87 4.79
CA PRO A 153 13.70 4.62 5.15
C PRO A 153 13.35 5.72 4.13
N GLN A 154 14.29 6.18 3.30
CA GLN A 154 14.03 7.17 2.25
C GLN A 154 13.09 6.63 1.16
N ARG A 155 13.01 5.30 1.01
CA ARG A 155 12.04 4.66 0.11
C ARG A 155 10.59 4.98 0.46
N MET A 156 10.29 5.28 1.73
CA MET A 156 8.94 5.72 2.12
C MET A 156 8.56 7.08 1.51
N LEU A 157 9.51 8.01 1.39
CA LEU A 157 9.29 9.30 0.74
C LEU A 157 9.05 9.13 -0.77
N ARG A 158 9.79 8.21 -1.38
CA ARG A 158 9.62 7.85 -2.79
C ARG A 158 8.26 7.18 -3.04
N ALA A 159 7.87 6.23 -2.19
CA ALA A 159 6.56 5.58 -2.25
C ALA A 159 5.42 6.59 -2.11
N TYR A 160 5.53 7.56 -1.19
CA TYR A 160 4.57 8.65 -1.08
C TYR A 160 4.45 9.43 -2.39
N SER A 161 5.57 9.87 -2.96
CA SER A 161 5.57 10.65 -4.22
C SER A 161 4.92 9.89 -5.37
N GLN A 162 5.21 8.60 -5.53
CA GLN A 162 4.57 7.76 -6.55
C GLN A 162 3.09 7.51 -6.27
N SER A 163 2.71 7.34 -5.00
CA SER A 163 1.31 7.20 -4.58
C SER A 163 0.51 8.46 -4.93
N ALA A 164 1.05 9.63 -4.60
CA ALA A 164 0.43 10.92 -4.90
C ALA A 164 0.26 11.13 -6.42
N ALA A 165 1.30 10.84 -7.21
CA ALA A 165 1.23 10.96 -8.66
C ALA A 165 0.24 9.97 -9.29
N THR A 166 0.23 8.72 -8.83
CA THR A 166 -0.72 7.69 -9.27
C THR A 166 -2.15 8.11 -8.98
N LEU A 167 -2.41 8.57 -7.75
CA LEU A 167 -3.73 8.97 -7.33
C LEU A 167 -4.21 10.23 -8.04
N ASN A 168 -3.31 11.19 -8.31
CA ASN A 168 -3.63 12.35 -9.13
C ASN A 168 -4.06 11.96 -10.55
N LEU A 169 -3.36 10.99 -11.17
CA LEU A 169 -3.75 10.48 -12.49
C LEU A 169 -5.09 9.73 -12.47
N LEU A 170 -5.37 8.95 -11.42
CA LEU A 170 -6.63 8.22 -11.27
C LEU A 170 -7.84 9.13 -11.01
N ARG A 171 -7.61 10.33 -10.47
CA ARG A 171 -8.65 11.32 -10.17
C ARG A 171 -8.94 12.29 -11.32
N ALA A 172 -8.05 12.38 -12.30
CA ALA A 172 -8.18 13.23 -13.48
C ALA A 172 -9.16 12.64 -14.50
#